data_AF-A0A8H3WZW8-F1
#
_entry.id   AF-A0A8H3WZW8-F1
#
_cell.length_a   1.000
_cell.length_b   1.000
_cell.length_c   1.000
_cell.angle_alpha   90.00
_cell.angle_beta   90.00
_cell.angle_gamma   90.00
#
_symmetry.space_group_name_H-M   'P 1'
#
loop_
_entity.id
_entity.type
_entity.pdbx_description
1 polymer ?
#
loop_
_entity_poly.entity_id
_entity_poly.type
_entity_poly.pdbx_seq_one_letter_code
_entity_poly.pdbx_strand_id
1 'polypeptide(L)'
;MSANLQVQWACERCTFINEGLNLTCTMCFLTRTDAKDLPVQWEWRANPDQWIPYDLASSSELENAYQNNLAVLTPKQGYFASIPDRYEVRFNYATRRFQQQNITSGGVRRIRRIANDDNSILQPVPFEDVSPEDTCIICLDAFVDPDTTTSDQHVVKLPPCHGHYFHRVCVASAIKLRDECPMCKKRVDY
;
A
#
# COMPACT_ATOMS: atom_id res chain seq x y z
N MET A 1 -10.32 9.86 -9.40
CA MET A 1 -9.72 11.20 -9.20
C MET A 1 -8.24 11.09 -9.54
N SER A 2 -7.76 11.86 -10.52
CA SER A 2 -6.34 11.85 -10.88
C SER A 2 -5.54 12.53 -9.77
N ALA A 3 -4.63 11.78 -9.14
CA ALA A 3 -3.56 12.39 -8.36
C ALA A 3 -2.86 13.40 -9.28
N ASN A 4 -2.75 14.65 -8.84
CA ASN A 4 -2.08 15.71 -9.58
C ASN A 4 -0.57 15.41 -9.52
N LEU A 5 -0.11 14.56 -10.44
CA LEU A 5 1.26 14.05 -10.47
C LEU A 5 2.18 15.20 -10.89
N GLN A 6 2.68 15.93 -9.89
CA GLN A 6 3.73 16.92 -10.08
C GLN A 6 4.92 16.26 -10.77
N VAL A 7 5.52 16.96 -11.75
CA VAL A 7 6.68 16.50 -12.52
C VAL A 7 7.87 16.17 -11.61
N GLN A 8 7.99 16.88 -10.48
CA GLN A 8 8.98 16.67 -9.43
C GLN A 8 8.37 17.01 -8.06
N TRP A 9 8.98 16.54 -6.97
CA TRP A 9 8.57 16.86 -5.61
C TRP A 9 9.77 16.96 -4.66
N ALA A 10 9.73 17.91 -3.73
CA ALA A 10 10.76 18.09 -2.70
C ALA A 10 10.50 17.16 -1.50
N CYS A 11 11.51 16.42 -1.06
CA CYS A 11 11.40 15.58 0.12
C CYS A 11 11.22 16.42 1.39
N GLU A 12 10.14 16.20 2.13
CA GLU A 12 9.86 16.92 3.38
C GLU A 12 10.88 16.65 4.52
N ARG A 13 11.71 15.59 4.40
CA ARG A 13 12.77 15.28 5.37
C ARG A 13 14.14 15.83 4.99
N CYS A 14 14.57 15.64 3.76
CA CYS A 14 15.94 15.95 3.33
C CYS A 14 16.04 16.99 2.20
N THR A 15 14.90 17.60 1.83
CA THR A 15 14.75 18.65 0.80
C THR A 15 15.18 18.28 -0.62
N PHE A 16 15.69 17.07 -0.85
CA PHE A 16 16.06 16.57 -2.18
C PHE A 16 14.87 16.59 -3.15
N ILE A 17 15.11 17.02 -4.39
CA ILE A 17 14.11 17.08 -5.45
C ILE A 17 14.07 15.74 -6.21
N ASN A 18 12.96 15.03 -6.06
CA ASN A 18 12.73 13.74 -6.68
C ASN A 18 11.90 13.88 -7.96
N GLU A 19 12.02 12.91 -8.86
CA GLU A 19 11.12 12.77 -10.00
C GLU A 19 9.68 12.45 -9.55
N GLY A 20 8.71 12.94 -10.32
CA GLY A 20 7.28 12.79 -10.04
C GLY A 20 6.79 11.35 -9.95
N LEU A 21 7.44 10.42 -10.66
CA LEU A 21 7.11 9.00 -10.67
C LEU A 21 7.59 8.26 -9.41
N ASN A 22 8.55 8.83 -8.67
CA ASN A 22 9.09 8.21 -7.47
C ASN A 22 8.14 8.41 -6.29
N LEU A 23 7.75 7.30 -5.66
CA LEU A 23 6.94 7.29 -4.44
C LEU A 23 7.78 7.36 -3.16
N THR A 24 9.10 7.28 -3.28
CA THR A 24 10.03 7.48 -2.16
C THR A 24 11.16 8.41 -2.55
N CYS A 25 11.70 9.15 -1.57
CA CYS A 25 12.87 9.96 -1.80
C CYS A 25 14.08 9.08 -2.11
N THR A 26 14.78 9.34 -3.21
CA THR A 26 15.95 8.54 -3.61
C THR A 26 17.15 8.69 -2.67
N MET A 27 17.22 9.81 -1.93
CA MET A 27 18.32 10.09 -1.01
C MET A 27 18.11 9.54 0.40
N CYS A 28 16.88 9.55 0.91
CA CYS A 28 16.60 9.18 2.30
C CYS A 28 15.49 8.14 2.49
N PHE A 29 14.92 7.65 1.38
CA PHE A 29 13.87 6.63 1.34
C PHE A 29 12.60 6.97 2.11
N LEU A 30 12.35 8.25 2.41
CA LEU A 30 11.06 8.68 2.93
C LEU A 30 9.99 8.51 1.85
N THR A 31 8.91 7.80 2.19
CA THR A 31 7.71 7.71 1.36
C THR A 31 7.08 9.08 1.17
N ARG A 32 6.75 9.40 -0.08
CA ARG A 32 6.06 10.63 -0.48
C ARG A 32 4.67 10.66 0.16
N THR A 33 4.31 11.78 0.77
CA THR A 33 3.09 11.87 1.59
C THR A 33 1.80 11.62 0.80
N ASP A 34 1.73 11.99 -0.48
CA ASP A 34 0.57 11.74 -1.34
C ASP A 34 0.46 10.29 -1.84
N ALA A 35 1.49 9.46 -1.66
CA ALA A 35 1.42 8.03 -2.00
C ALA A 35 0.33 7.30 -1.19
N LYS A 36 -0.01 7.82 -0.01
CA LYS A 36 -1.11 7.34 0.83
C LYS A 36 -2.48 7.39 0.14
N ASP A 37 -2.64 8.31 -0.81
CA ASP A 37 -3.90 8.57 -1.51
C ASP A 37 -4.05 7.66 -2.74
N LEU A 38 -3.00 6.93 -3.13
CA LEU A 38 -3.07 5.93 -4.20
C LEU A 38 -4.02 4.79 -3.78
N PRO A 39 -4.84 4.24 -4.69
CA PRO A 39 -5.73 3.12 -4.35
C PRO A 39 -4.95 1.86 -3.97
N VAL A 40 -3.75 1.70 -4.52
CA VAL A 40 -2.84 0.57 -4.29
C VAL A 40 -1.38 1.06 -4.22
N GLN A 41 -0.61 0.43 -3.35
CA GLN A 41 0.83 0.63 -3.19
C GLN A 41 1.51 -0.74 -3.19
N TRP A 42 2.48 -0.92 -4.08
CA TRP A 42 3.36 -2.09 -4.09
C TRP A 42 4.70 -1.73 -3.48
N GLU A 43 5.23 -2.61 -2.65
CA GLU A 43 6.47 -2.35 -1.92
C GLU A 43 7.38 -3.57 -1.89
N TRP A 44 8.68 -3.32 -1.80
CA TRP A 44 9.69 -4.34 -1.61
C TRP A 44 10.42 -4.18 -0.29
N ARG A 45 10.83 -5.30 0.29
CA ARG A 45 11.54 -5.33 1.56
C ARG A 45 13.03 -5.06 1.34
N ALA A 46 13.49 -3.87 1.70
CA ALA A 46 14.88 -3.46 1.54
C ALA A 46 15.79 -4.09 2.59
N ASN A 47 15.31 -4.12 3.84
CA ASN A 47 15.91 -4.74 5.01
C ASN A 47 14.79 -5.20 5.97
N PRO A 48 15.09 -5.88 7.10
CA PRO A 48 14.05 -6.38 8.00
C PRO A 48 13.05 -5.33 8.49
N ASP A 49 13.44 -4.07 8.58
CA ASP A 49 12.65 -2.99 9.19
C ASP A 49 12.06 -2.01 8.18
N GLN A 50 12.38 -2.14 6.89
CA GLN A 50 12.03 -1.15 5.88
C GLN A 50 11.41 -1.78 4.63
N TRP A 51 10.20 -1.30 4.33
CA TRP A 51 9.53 -1.46 3.05
C TRP A 51 9.65 -0.18 2.25
N ILE A 52 9.93 -0.34 0.96
CA ILE A 52 10.11 0.78 0.03
C ILE A 52 9.08 0.61 -1.09
N PRO A 53 8.16 1.57 -1.28
CA PRO A 53 7.32 1.66 -2.45
C PRO A 53 8.11 1.58 -3.75
N TYR A 54 7.60 0.80 -4.70
CA TYR A 54 8.04 0.92 -6.09
C TYR A 54 7.62 2.28 -6.65
N ASP A 55 8.28 2.73 -7.72
CA ASP A 55 7.78 3.86 -8.49
C ASP A 55 6.41 3.55 -9.13
N LEU A 56 5.73 4.58 -9.61
CA LEU A 56 4.37 4.46 -10.15
C LEU A 56 4.27 3.51 -11.36
N ALA A 57 5.26 3.53 -12.24
CA ALA A 57 5.22 2.71 -13.45
C ALA A 57 5.45 1.23 -13.11
N SER A 58 6.42 0.93 -12.26
CA SER A 58 6.64 -0.42 -11.71
C SER A 58 5.41 -0.91 -10.94
N SER A 59 4.84 -0.09 -10.06
CA SER A 59 3.65 -0.43 -9.27
C SER A 59 2.44 -0.73 -10.16
N SER A 60 2.25 0.03 -11.24
CA SER A 60 1.15 -0.18 -12.18
C SER A 60 1.30 -1.50 -12.95
N GLU A 61 2.52 -1.86 -13.35
CA GLU A 61 2.80 -3.14 -14.02
C GLU A 61 2.58 -4.34 -13.07
N LEU A 62 3.06 -4.24 -11.84
CA LEU A 62 2.83 -5.22 -10.78
C LEU A 62 1.34 -5.41 -10.50
N GLU A 63 0.60 -4.31 -10.35
CA GLU A 63 -0.84 -4.36 -10.12
C GLU A 63 -1.58 -5.01 -11.29
N ASN A 64 -1.24 -4.64 -12.53
CA ASN A 64 -1.86 -5.24 -13.70
C ASN A 64 -1.64 -6.76 -13.74
N ALA A 65 -0.40 -7.22 -13.50
CA ALA A 65 -0.10 -8.65 -13.45
C ALA A 65 -0.85 -9.37 -12.33
N TYR A 66 -0.92 -8.73 -11.15
CA TYR A 66 -1.64 -9.26 -10.00
C TYR A 66 -3.15 -9.42 -10.28
N GLN A 67 -3.79 -8.39 -10.86
CA GLN A 67 -5.22 -8.41 -11.22
C GLN A 67 -5.55 -9.43 -12.33
N ASN A 68 -4.59 -9.71 -13.22
CA ASN A 68 -4.70 -10.77 -14.23
C ASN A 68 -4.32 -12.16 -13.69
N ASN A 69 -4.11 -12.28 -12.38
CA ASN A 69 -3.79 -13.54 -11.69
C ASN A 69 -2.55 -14.26 -12.25
N LEU A 70 -1.55 -13.51 -12.73
CA LEU A 70 -0.31 -14.08 -13.25
C LEU A 70 0.51 -14.67 -12.10
N ALA A 71 1.02 -15.90 -12.27
CA ALA A 71 1.91 -16.50 -11.29
C ALA A 71 3.32 -15.89 -11.30
N VAL A 72 3.75 -15.39 -12.45
CA VAL A 72 5.10 -14.88 -12.70
C VAL A 72 5.05 -13.68 -13.63
N LEU A 73 5.85 -12.65 -13.35
CA LEU A 73 6.04 -11.44 -14.16
C LEU A 73 7.53 -11.14 -14.31
N THR A 74 7.98 -10.83 -15.53
CA THR A 74 9.27 -10.17 -15.77
C THR A 74 9.00 -8.69 -16.01
N PRO A 75 9.12 -7.83 -14.98
CA PRO A 75 8.75 -6.43 -15.10
C PRO A 75 9.71 -5.66 -16.01
N LYS A 76 9.16 -4.71 -16.77
CA LYS A 76 9.88 -3.92 -17.78
C LYS A 76 9.58 -2.42 -17.68
N GLN A 77 8.75 -2.00 -16.73
CA GLN A 77 8.38 -0.59 -16.53
C GLN A 77 9.14 0.02 -15.35
N GLY A 78 9.14 1.35 -15.27
CA GLY A 78 9.71 2.09 -14.14
C GLY A 78 11.18 1.78 -13.88
N TYR A 79 11.54 1.55 -12.62
CA TYR A 79 12.86 1.09 -12.21
C TYR A 79 13.38 -0.08 -13.06
N PHE A 80 12.53 -1.05 -13.40
CA PHE A 80 12.93 -2.25 -14.13
C PHE A 80 13.29 -1.97 -15.60
N ALA A 81 12.77 -0.89 -16.20
CA ALA A 81 13.13 -0.48 -17.55
C ALA A 81 14.63 -0.13 -17.69
N SER A 82 15.24 0.38 -16.61
CA SER A 82 16.67 0.73 -16.59
C SER A 82 17.61 -0.48 -16.49
N ILE A 83 17.07 -1.64 -16.11
CA ILE A 83 17.81 -2.88 -15.86
C ILE A 83 17.01 -4.09 -16.36
N PRO A 84 16.78 -4.16 -17.69
CA PRO A 84 15.90 -5.15 -18.28
C PRO A 84 16.37 -6.58 -17.97
N ASP A 85 15.39 -7.47 -17.85
CA ASP A 85 15.59 -8.91 -17.69
C ASP A 85 16.48 -9.31 -16.49
N ARG A 86 16.58 -8.46 -15.45
CA ARG A 86 17.31 -8.81 -14.21
C ARG A 86 16.44 -9.35 -13.09
N TYR A 87 15.14 -9.08 -13.16
CA TYR A 87 14.22 -9.42 -12.09
C TYR A 87 13.03 -10.20 -12.61
N GLU A 88 12.56 -11.10 -11.77
CA GLU A 88 11.30 -11.81 -11.93
C GLU A 88 10.50 -11.63 -10.64
N VAL A 89 9.20 -11.42 -10.77
CA VAL A 89 8.26 -11.34 -9.66
C VAL A 89 7.39 -12.58 -9.67
N ARG A 90 7.26 -13.22 -8.52
CA ARG A 90 6.47 -14.44 -8.33
C ARG A 90 5.33 -14.17 -7.35
N PHE A 91 4.12 -14.50 -7.78
CA PHE A 91 2.90 -14.34 -7.00
C PHE A 91 2.41 -15.69 -6.51
N ASN A 92 2.53 -15.96 -5.20
CA ASN A 92 1.89 -17.12 -4.58
C ASN A 92 0.57 -16.69 -3.92
N TYR A 93 -0.52 -16.78 -4.69
CA TYR A 93 -1.85 -16.38 -4.23
C TYR A 93 -2.38 -17.23 -3.07
N ALA A 94 -2.02 -18.51 -3.01
CA ALA A 94 -2.45 -19.42 -1.95
C ALA A 94 -1.91 -19.00 -0.57
N THR A 95 -0.67 -18.51 -0.52
CA THR A 95 -0.03 -18.08 0.73
C THR A 95 0.00 -16.56 0.90
N ARG A 96 -0.41 -15.80 -0.13
CA ARG A 96 -0.26 -14.33 -0.22
C ARG A 96 1.18 -13.84 -0.10
N ARG A 97 2.16 -14.73 -0.27
CA ARG A 97 3.59 -14.38 -0.20
C ARG A 97 4.12 -14.10 -1.59
N PHE A 98 4.44 -12.85 -1.84
CA PHE A 98 4.98 -12.41 -3.12
C PHE A 98 6.48 -12.12 -3.01
N GLN A 99 7.21 -12.38 -4.08
CA GLN A 99 8.67 -12.26 -4.09
C GLN A 99 9.20 -11.66 -5.38
N GLN A 100 10.21 -10.80 -5.27
CA GLN A 100 11.07 -10.38 -6.37
C GLN A 100 12.37 -11.18 -6.29
N GLN A 101 12.78 -11.80 -7.38
CA GLN A 101 14.02 -12.55 -7.51
C GLN A 101 14.93 -11.86 -8.53
N ASN A 102 16.17 -11.58 -8.14
CA ASN A 102 17.23 -11.21 -9.07
C ASN A 102 17.70 -12.48 -9.78
N ILE A 103 17.52 -12.57 -11.09
CA ILE A 103 17.85 -13.78 -11.85
C ILE A 103 19.35 -13.94 -12.06
N THR A 104 20.12 -12.86 -11.98
CA THR A 104 21.58 -12.88 -12.16
C THR A 104 22.29 -13.31 -10.88
N SER A 105 21.90 -12.76 -9.72
CA SER A 105 22.55 -13.04 -8.43
C SER A 105 21.84 -14.09 -7.59
N GLY A 106 20.61 -14.47 -7.93
CA GLY A 106 19.75 -15.33 -7.12
C GLY A 106 19.18 -14.64 -5.87
N GLY A 107 19.46 -13.36 -5.64
CA GLY A 107 18.95 -12.63 -4.47
C GLY A 107 17.43 -12.50 -4.50
N VAL A 108 16.77 -12.83 -3.38
CA VAL A 108 15.31 -12.79 -3.25
C VAL A 108 14.90 -11.73 -2.24
N ARG A 109 13.83 -10.98 -2.56
CA ARG A 109 13.19 -10.00 -1.68
C ARG A 109 11.71 -10.30 -1.58
N ARG A 110 11.13 -10.13 -0.39
CA ARG A 110 9.67 -10.12 -0.25
C ARG A 110 9.12 -8.83 -0.87
N ILE A 111 7.96 -8.95 -1.50
CA ILE A 111 7.16 -7.82 -1.94
C ILE A 111 5.76 -7.94 -1.32
N ARG A 112 5.04 -6.83 -1.21
CA ARG A 112 3.65 -6.81 -0.72
C ARG A 112 2.81 -5.79 -1.46
N ARG A 113 1.50 -6.02 -1.41
CA ARG A 113 0.45 -5.14 -1.93
C ARG A 113 -0.32 -4.56 -0.74
N ILE A 114 -0.51 -3.25 -0.73
CA ILE A 114 -1.37 -2.55 0.24
C ILE A 114 -2.41 -1.79 -0.57
N ALA A 115 -3.68 -2.13 -0.43
CA ALA A 115 -4.73 -1.55 -1.25
C ALA A 115 -6.02 -1.31 -0.47
N ASN A 116 -6.80 -0.34 -0.95
CA ASN A 116 -8.10 0.00 -0.38
C ASN A 116 -9.10 -1.16 -0.49
N ASP A 117 -8.89 -2.07 -1.42
CA ASP A 117 -9.74 -3.24 -1.66
C ASP A 117 -9.26 -4.50 -0.90
N ASP A 118 -8.18 -4.44 -0.12
CA ASP A 118 -7.59 -5.64 0.48
C ASP A 118 -8.33 -6.09 1.74
N ASN A 119 -9.34 -6.94 1.56
CA ASN A 119 -10.12 -7.55 2.65
C ASN A 119 -9.31 -8.45 3.60
N SER A 120 -8.10 -8.87 3.24
CA SER A 120 -7.25 -9.66 4.16
C SER A 120 -6.65 -8.80 5.27
N ILE A 121 -6.51 -7.49 5.01
CA ILE A 121 -5.98 -6.50 5.95
C ILE A 121 -7.08 -5.56 6.45
N LEU A 122 -8.01 -5.16 5.58
CA LEU A 122 -9.12 -4.27 5.87
C LEU A 122 -10.37 -5.12 6.09
N GLN A 123 -10.47 -5.72 7.26
CA GLN A 123 -11.56 -6.64 7.59
C GLN A 123 -12.86 -5.84 7.75
N PRO A 124 -13.89 -6.08 6.93
CA PRO A 124 -15.18 -5.43 7.09
C PRO A 124 -15.76 -5.68 8.48
N VAL A 125 -16.42 -4.67 9.04
CA VAL A 125 -17.17 -4.77 10.28
C VAL A 125 -18.65 -4.53 9.96
N PRO A 126 -19.56 -5.43 10.37
CA PRO A 126 -20.99 -5.20 10.23
C PRO A 126 -21.38 -3.88 10.91
N PHE A 127 -22.23 -3.08 10.27
CA PHE A 127 -22.56 -1.74 10.76
C PHE A 127 -23.29 -1.80 12.11
N GLU A 128 -24.09 -2.83 12.31
CA GLU A 128 -24.79 -3.16 13.55
C GLU A 128 -23.87 -3.46 14.75
N ASP A 129 -22.61 -3.81 14.51
CA ASP A 129 -21.62 -4.08 15.56
C ASP A 129 -20.91 -2.80 16.05
N VAL A 130 -21.25 -1.65 15.47
CA VAL A 130 -20.62 -0.35 15.74
C VAL A 130 -21.61 0.55 16.49
N SER A 131 -21.13 1.26 17.52
CA SER A 131 -21.99 2.19 18.26
C SER A 131 -22.30 3.42 17.40
N PRO A 132 -23.52 4.00 17.46
CA PRO A 132 -23.81 5.28 16.81
C PRO A 132 -22.94 6.44 17.31
N GLU A 133 -22.36 6.30 18.51
CA GLU A 133 -21.43 7.26 19.11
C GLU A 133 -20.00 7.11 18.56
N ASP A 134 -19.69 5.98 17.91
CA ASP A 134 -18.36 5.72 17.37
C ASP A 134 -18.14 6.55 16.10
N THR A 135 -16.95 7.15 16.00
CA THR A 135 -16.52 7.91 14.84
C THR A 135 -15.18 7.40 14.33
N CYS A 136 -14.89 7.63 13.07
CA CYS A 136 -13.57 7.31 12.54
C CYS A 136 -12.53 8.28 13.12
N ILE A 137 -11.59 7.79 13.94
CA ILE A 137 -10.57 8.64 14.59
C ILE A 137 -9.63 9.39 13.62
N ILE A 138 -9.65 9.04 12.33
CA ILE A 138 -8.77 9.63 11.30
C ILE A 138 -9.41 10.87 10.66
N CYS A 139 -10.68 10.79 10.27
CA CYS A 139 -11.40 11.92 9.66
C CYS A 139 -12.39 12.61 10.63
N LEU A 140 -12.70 11.97 11.76
CA LEU A 140 -13.64 12.38 12.80
C LEU A 140 -15.12 12.36 12.37
N ASP A 141 -15.41 11.81 11.19
CA ASP A 141 -16.79 11.62 10.73
C ASP A 141 -17.43 10.37 11.35
N ALA A 142 -18.75 10.41 11.50
CA ALA A 142 -19.55 9.29 11.96
C ALA A 142 -19.58 8.17 10.92
N PHE A 143 -19.69 6.93 11.40
CA PHE A 143 -19.95 5.80 10.53
C PHE A 143 -21.39 5.85 10.01
N VAL A 144 -21.56 5.54 8.73
CA VAL A 144 -22.86 5.54 8.07
C VAL A 144 -23.17 4.16 7.50
N ASP A 145 -24.46 3.91 7.30
CA ASP A 145 -24.95 2.65 6.76
C ASP A 145 -24.29 2.36 5.40
N PRO A 146 -23.68 1.16 5.21
CA PRO A 146 -22.99 0.78 3.99
C PRO A 146 -23.86 0.86 2.72
N ASP A 147 -25.18 0.75 2.82
CA ASP A 147 -26.12 0.84 1.70
C ASP A 147 -26.33 2.29 1.23
N THR A 148 -25.99 3.26 2.08
CA THR A 148 -26.15 4.70 1.80
C THR A 148 -24.84 5.39 1.40
N THR A 149 -23.74 4.65 1.37
CA THR A 149 -22.40 5.20 1.17
C THR A 149 -21.56 4.39 0.19
N THR A 150 -20.37 4.90 -0.14
CA THR A 150 -19.41 4.17 -0.97
C THR A 150 -18.60 3.18 -0.13
N SER A 151 -18.04 2.16 -0.77
CA SER A 151 -17.15 1.18 -0.11
C SER A 151 -15.95 1.80 0.60
N ASP A 152 -15.56 3.00 0.18
CA ASP A 152 -14.45 3.75 0.78
C ASP A 152 -14.75 4.21 2.21
N GLN A 153 -16.03 4.41 2.51
CA GLN A 153 -16.56 4.82 3.81
C GLN A 153 -17.13 3.63 4.60
N HIS A 154 -17.00 2.40 4.10
CA HIS A 154 -17.40 1.23 4.88
C HIS A 154 -16.50 1.07 6.10
N VAL A 155 -17.10 0.59 7.19
CA VAL A 155 -16.38 0.38 8.45
C VAL A 155 -15.50 -0.87 8.35
N VAL A 156 -14.25 -0.72 8.75
CA VAL A 156 -13.28 -1.82 8.79
C VAL A 156 -12.49 -1.81 10.09
N LYS A 157 -11.89 -2.96 10.40
CA LYS A 157 -10.88 -3.13 11.43
C LYS A 157 -9.62 -3.74 10.85
N LEU A 158 -8.51 -3.55 11.56
CA LEU A 158 -7.25 -4.24 11.26
C LEU A 158 -7.18 -5.56 12.08
N PRO A 159 -6.66 -6.67 11.51
CA PRO A 159 -6.57 -7.97 12.17
C PRO A 159 -5.96 -7.97 13.59
N PRO A 160 -4.88 -7.22 13.92
CA PRO A 160 -4.26 -7.28 15.24
C PRO A 160 -5.01 -6.47 16.32
N CYS A 161 -6.08 -5.76 15.94
CA CYS A 161 -6.80 -4.83 16.79
C CYS A 161 -8.06 -5.45 17.42
N HIS A 162 -8.39 -4.98 18.62
CA HIS A 162 -9.67 -5.26 19.27
C HIS A 162 -10.38 -3.92 19.48
N GLY A 163 -11.59 -3.75 18.92
CA GLY A 163 -12.42 -2.56 19.11
C GLY A 163 -11.89 -1.26 18.49
N HIS A 164 -11.07 -1.32 17.44
CA HIS A 164 -10.68 -0.14 16.66
C HIS A 164 -11.33 -0.18 15.28
N TYR A 165 -12.13 0.83 14.99
CA TYR A 165 -12.91 0.95 13.76
C TYR A 165 -12.49 2.19 12.97
N PHE A 166 -12.51 2.06 11.65
CA PHE A 166 -12.10 3.12 10.73
C PHE A 166 -12.92 3.06 9.45
N HIS A 167 -13.02 4.19 8.75
CA HIS A 167 -13.37 4.16 7.34
C HIS A 167 -12.26 3.47 6.55
N ARG A 168 -12.68 2.65 5.59
CA ARG A 168 -11.81 1.81 4.77
C ARG A 168 -10.63 2.58 4.16
N VAL A 169 -10.91 3.66 3.44
CA VAL A 169 -9.85 4.47 2.81
C VAL A 169 -8.99 5.17 3.85
N CYS A 170 -9.57 5.68 4.94
CA CYS A 170 -8.83 6.40 5.96
C CYS A 170 -7.73 5.53 6.58
N VAL A 171 -8.06 4.30 7.00
CA VAL A 171 -7.05 3.41 7.57
C VAL A 171 -6.10 2.85 6.50
N ALA A 172 -6.58 2.59 5.28
CA ALA A 172 -5.72 2.17 4.18
C ALA A 172 -4.63 3.21 3.87
N SER A 173 -4.99 4.50 3.82
CA SER A 173 -4.04 5.60 3.65
C SER A 173 -3.08 5.71 4.84
N ALA A 174 -3.57 5.54 6.07
CA ALA A 174 -2.70 5.57 7.24
C ALA A 174 -1.66 4.44 7.21
N ILE A 175 -2.07 3.21 6.87
CA ILE A 175 -1.17 2.04 6.90
C ILE A 175 -0.15 2.03 5.76
N LYS A 176 -0.44 2.70 4.63
CA LYS A 176 0.53 2.93 3.54
C LYS A 176 1.70 3.84 3.92
N LEU A 177 1.49 4.72 4.90
CA LEU A 177 2.56 5.57 5.42
C LEU A 177 3.32 4.91 6.57
N ARG A 178 2.59 4.16 7.41
CA ARG A 178 3.15 3.48 8.58
C ARG A 178 2.40 2.17 8.79
N ASP A 179 3.10 1.05 8.84
CA ASP A 179 2.52 -0.30 9.01
C ASP A 179 1.89 -0.57 10.38
N GLU A 180 1.23 0.40 10.99
CA GLU A 180 0.78 0.36 12.36
C GLU A 180 -0.66 0.89 12.47
N CYS A 181 -1.43 0.30 13.37
CA CYS A 181 -2.74 0.83 13.72
C CYS A 181 -2.60 2.27 14.27
N PRO A 182 -3.37 3.25 13.76
CA PRO A 182 -3.32 4.62 14.27
C PRO A 182 -3.63 4.75 15.76
N MET A 183 -4.44 3.85 16.32
CA MET A 183 -4.87 3.85 17.72
C MET A 183 -3.89 3.12 18.65
N CYS A 184 -3.63 1.82 18.43
CA CYS A 184 -2.83 1.01 19.35
C CYS A 184 -1.38 0.76 18.93
N LYS A 185 -0.95 1.27 17.77
CA LYS A 185 0.42 1.13 17.23
C LYS A 185 0.89 -0.31 16.99
N LYS A 186 0.01 -1.32 17.10
CA LYS A 186 0.31 -2.69 16.68
C LYS A 186 0.60 -2.73 15.19
N ARG A 187 1.65 -3.46 14.81
CA ARG A 187 2.02 -3.64 13.40
C ARG A 187 1.02 -4.50 12.66
N VAL A 188 0.80 -4.16 11.39
CA VAL A 188 -0.01 -4.92 10.44
C VAL A 188 0.91 -5.89 9.70
N ASP A 189 0.57 -7.18 9.78
CA ASP A 189 1.29 -8.23 9.06
C ASP A 189 0.62 -8.51 7.70
N TYR A 190 1.45 -8.61 6.66
CA TYR A 190 1.08 -8.85 5.27
C TYR A 190 1.70 -10.15 4.73
#